data_AF-A0AAD5BIC4-F1
#
_entry.id   AF-A0AAD5BIC4-F1
#
_cell.length_a   1.000
_cell.length_b   1.000
_cell.length_c   1.000
_cell.angle_alpha   90.00
_cell.angle_beta   90.00
_cell.angle_gamma   90.00
#
_symmetry.space_group_name_H-M   'P 1'
#
loop_
_entity.id
_entity.type
_entity.pdbx_description
1 polymer ?
#
loop_
_entity_poly.entity_id
_entity_poly.type
_entity_poly.pdbx_seq_one_letter_code
_entity_poly.pdbx_strand_id
1 'polypeptide(L)'
;MTTTSIASTEVNAPLTQAAENVANLIESFIELGILVHDNQGTPQSNNVLSNKIQTLASQLKAVSNSEDLSDKLIPVDVVSYIEDGRNPDIYTREFVEVTAKSNAKLKGKMQGFSKLGDVLSVKLAQEYPRLKPELEDVENRTISEI
;
A
#
# COMPACT_ATOMS: atom_id res chain seq x y z
N MET A 1 4.81 9.01 15.82
CA MET A 1 4.49 7.92 14.87
C MET A 1 5.55 7.95 13.80
N THR A 2 6.42 6.95 13.75
CA THR A 2 7.52 6.87 12.78
C THR A 2 7.05 6.05 11.59
N THR A 3 7.12 6.64 10.40
CA THR A 3 6.94 5.90 9.16
C THR A 3 8.02 4.82 9.06
N THR A 4 7.68 3.67 8.46
CA THR A 4 8.68 2.63 8.16
C THR A 4 9.84 3.22 7.33
N SER A 5 11.08 3.00 7.76
CA SER A 5 12.27 3.46 7.03
C SER A 5 12.54 2.60 5.81
N ILE A 6 12.97 3.21 4.71
CA ILE A 6 13.41 2.49 3.51
C ILE A 6 14.65 1.67 3.86
N ALA A 7 14.59 0.35 3.73
CA ALA A 7 15.76 -0.50 3.93
C ALA A 7 16.76 -0.31 2.78
N SER A 8 18.02 -0.02 3.12
CA SER A 8 19.13 0.17 2.19
C SER A 8 19.52 -1.14 1.50
N THR A 9 18.79 -1.51 0.46
CA THR A 9 19.06 -2.68 -0.40
C THR A 9 19.25 -2.21 -1.83
N GLU A 10 19.99 -2.96 -2.66
CA GLU A 10 20.26 -2.59 -4.07
C GLU A 10 18.97 -2.37 -4.87
N VAL A 11 17.90 -3.11 -4.56
CA VAL A 11 16.57 -2.97 -5.17
C VAL A 11 15.89 -1.65 -4.82
N ASN A 12 16.22 -1.07 -3.66
CA ASN A 12 15.64 0.18 -3.18
C ASN A 12 16.53 1.39 -3.48
N ALA A 13 17.68 1.21 -4.15
CA ALA A 13 18.55 2.32 -4.54
C ALA A 13 17.81 3.48 -5.26
N PRO A 14 16.95 3.23 -6.28
CA PRO A 14 16.21 4.32 -6.93
C PRO A 14 15.20 5.02 -5.99
N LEU A 15 14.60 4.28 -5.05
CA LEU A 15 13.69 4.85 -4.05
C LEU A 15 14.41 5.76 -3.07
N THR A 16 15.58 5.34 -2.60
CA THR A 16 16.42 6.14 -1.70
C THR A 16 16.90 7.41 -2.41
N GLN A 17 17.35 7.30 -3.66
CA GLN A 17 17.78 8.45 -4.45
C GLN A 17 16.63 9.43 -4.70
N ALA A 18 15.42 8.94 -5.02
CA ALA A 18 14.25 9.78 -5.18
C ALA A 18 13.88 10.50 -3.86
N ALA A 19 13.91 9.80 -2.73
CA ALA A 19 13.65 10.39 -1.42
C ALA A 19 14.66 11.50 -1.07
N GLU A 20 15.94 11.27 -1.37
CA GLU A 20 17.00 12.27 -1.19
C GLU A 20 16.80 13.49 -2.10
N ASN A 21 16.44 13.28 -3.37
CA ASN A 21 16.13 14.36 -4.30
C ASN A 21 14.95 15.23 -3.82
N VAL A 22 13.89 14.60 -3.27
CA VAL A 22 12.76 15.31 -2.68
C VAL A 22 13.17 16.06 -1.41
N ALA A 23 13.99 15.47 -0.55
CA ALA A 23 14.52 16.16 0.64
C ALA A 23 15.34 17.41 0.26
N ASN A 24 16.23 17.28 -0.73
CA ASN A 24 17.04 18.39 -1.25
C ASN A 24 16.17 19.49 -1.90
N LEU A 25 15.05 19.12 -2.51
CA LEU A 25 14.08 20.06 -3.05
C LEU A 25 13.37 20.84 -1.94
N ILE A 26 12.94 20.16 -0.87
CA ILE A 26 12.33 20.80 0.31
C ILE A 26 13.31 21.79 0.95
N GLU A 27 14.56 21.38 1.14
CA GLU A 27 15.62 22.27 1.66
C GLU A 27 15.81 23.49 0.75
N SER A 28 15.81 23.28 -0.57
CA SER A 28 15.92 24.36 -1.54
C SER A 28 14.75 25.34 -1.50
N PHE A 29 13.53 24.89 -1.17
CA PHE A 29 12.38 25.77 -0.92
C PHE A 29 12.53 26.57 0.38
N ILE A 30 13.06 25.96 1.44
CA ILE A 30 13.33 26.65 2.71
C ILE A 30 14.38 27.75 2.50
N GLU A 31 15.50 27.42 1.86
CA GLU A 31 16.55 28.39 1.52
C GLU A 31 16.00 29.53 0.66
N LEU A 32 15.14 29.23 -0.31
CA LEU A 32 14.49 30.25 -1.13
C LEU A 32 13.62 31.19 -0.28
N GLY A 33 12.87 30.65 0.69
CA GLY A 33 12.08 31.43 1.63
C GLY A 33 12.93 32.40 2.44
N ILE A 34 14.10 31.95 2.92
CA ILE A 34 15.06 32.79 3.65
C ILE A 34 15.63 33.88 2.74
N LEU A 35 16.04 33.54 1.51
CA LEU A 35 16.58 34.51 0.55
C LEU A 35 15.57 35.59 0.16
N VAL A 36 14.28 35.23 0.05
CA VAL A 36 13.21 36.18 -0.23
C VAL A 36 12.96 37.09 0.98
N HIS A 37 12.97 36.52 2.19
CA HIS A 37 12.79 37.29 3.43
C HIS A 37 13.91 38.31 3.64
N ASP A 38 15.18 37.92 3.43
CA ASP A 38 16.36 38.76 3.66
C ASP A 38 16.79 39.54 2.39
N ASN A 39 15.91 39.67 1.41
CA ASN A 39 16.24 40.36 0.17
C ASN A 39 16.42 41.86 0.41
N GLN A 40 17.68 42.32 0.34
CA GLN A 40 18.04 43.73 0.51
C GLN A 40 17.77 44.59 -0.73
N GLY A 41 17.18 44.02 -1.80
CA GLY A 41 16.90 44.72 -3.06
C GLY A 41 18.15 45.07 -3.87
N THR A 42 19.32 44.55 -3.48
CA THR A 42 20.57 44.80 -4.18
C THR A 42 20.64 43.99 -5.49
N PRO A 43 21.36 44.49 -6.52
CA PRO A 43 21.54 43.74 -7.77
C PRO A 43 22.14 42.35 -7.56
N GLN A 44 23.03 42.21 -6.58
CA GLN A 44 23.64 40.94 -6.20
C GLN A 44 22.62 39.98 -5.58
N SER A 45 21.77 40.46 -4.66
CA SER A 45 20.72 39.63 -4.05
C SER A 45 19.71 39.13 -5.08
N ASN A 46 19.31 40.00 -6.02
CA ASN A 46 18.40 39.62 -7.12
C ASN A 46 19.01 38.56 -8.07
N ASN A 47 20.32 38.63 -8.33
CA ASN A 47 21.01 37.60 -9.12
C ASN A 47 21.06 36.25 -8.40
N VAL A 48 21.35 36.24 -7.09
CA VAL A 48 21.35 35.00 -6.28
C VAL A 48 19.96 34.37 -6.25
N LEU A 49 18.92 35.19 -6.05
CA LEU A 49 17.53 34.74 -6.06
C LEU A 49 17.15 34.11 -7.41
N SER A 50 17.48 34.77 -8.52
CA SER A 50 17.19 34.28 -9.87
C SER A 50 17.88 32.94 -10.15
N ASN A 51 19.15 32.82 -9.76
CA ASN A 51 19.89 31.56 -9.88
C ASN A 51 19.27 30.45 -9.04
N LYS A 52 18.82 30.74 -7.80
CA LYS A 52 18.16 29.75 -6.94
C LYS A 52 16.83 29.27 -7.54
N ILE A 53 16.02 30.18 -8.10
CA ILE A 53 14.77 29.84 -8.79
C ILE A 53 15.05 28.94 -10.01
N GLN A 54 16.08 29.26 -10.80
CA GLN A 54 16.48 28.46 -11.96
C GLN A 54 16.90 27.04 -11.55
N THR A 55 17.68 26.92 -10.47
CA THR A 55 18.08 25.63 -9.88
C THR A 55 16.87 24.84 -9.41
N LEU A 56 15.94 25.49 -8.71
CA LEU A 56 14.73 24.85 -8.20
C LEU A 56 13.82 24.36 -9.34
N ALA A 57 13.65 25.16 -10.40
CA ALA A 57 12.92 24.74 -11.60
C ALA A 57 13.56 23.52 -12.27
N SER A 58 14.90 23.46 -12.28
CA SER A 58 15.64 22.32 -12.84
C SER A 58 15.49 21.07 -11.96
N GLN A 59 15.55 21.20 -10.64
CA GLN A 59 15.33 20.12 -9.68
C GLN A 59 13.89 19.57 -9.77
N LEU A 60 12.89 20.44 -9.83
CA LEU A 60 11.49 20.04 -9.97
C LEU A 60 11.25 19.25 -11.26
N LYS A 61 11.86 19.69 -12.37
CA LYS A 61 11.81 18.97 -13.64
C LYS A 61 12.47 17.60 -13.56
N ALA A 62 13.59 17.48 -12.84
CA ALA A 62 14.28 16.21 -12.63
C ALA A 62 13.41 15.22 -11.83
N VAL A 63 12.76 15.68 -10.75
CA VAL A 63 11.87 14.85 -9.94
C VAL A 63 10.61 14.44 -10.70
N SER A 64 10.04 15.34 -11.51
CA SER A 64 8.84 15.04 -12.30
C SER A 64 9.06 14.03 -13.42
N ASN A 65 10.29 13.91 -13.93
CA ASN A 65 10.64 13.04 -15.06
C ASN A 65 11.38 11.76 -14.64
N SER A 66 11.40 11.42 -13.34
CA SER A 66 12.04 10.18 -12.89
C SER A 66 11.20 8.97 -13.31
N GLU A 67 11.56 8.34 -14.43
CA GLU A 67 10.91 7.11 -14.93
C GLU A 67 11.23 5.88 -14.05
N ASP A 68 12.31 5.93 -13.26
CA ASP A 68 12.79 4.83 -12.41
C ASP A 68 11.80 4.35 -11.33
N LEU A 69 10.68 5.06 -11.15
CA LEU A 69 9.65 4.77 -10.16
C LEU A 69 8.33 4.27 -10.78
N SER A 70 8.22 4.17 -12.12
CA SER A 70 6.98 3.78 -12.80
C SER A 70 6.51 2.37 -12.45
N ASP A 71 7.43 1.49 -12.03
CA ASP A 71 7.14 0.10 -11.68
C ASP A 71 6.49 -0.04 -10.29
N LYS A 72 6.44 1.04 -9.49
CA LYS A 72 5.89 1.01 -8.13
C LYS A 72 4.45 1.51 -8.14
N LEU A 73 3.50 0.57 -8.04
CA LEU A 73 2.08 0.87 -7.92
C LEU A 73 1.72 1.27 -6.48
N ILE A 74 0.93 2.33 -6.34
CA ILE A 74 0.43 2.82 -5.05
C ILE A 74 -1.10 2.71 -5.07
N PRO A 75 -1.75 2.12 -4.05
CA PRO A 75 -3.20 2.11 -3.95
C PRO A 75 -3.76 3.53 -3.85
N VAL A 76 -4.84 3.81 -4.58
CA VAL A 76 -5.50 5.14 -4.57
C VAL A 76 -5.95 5.56 -3.18
N ASP A 77 -6.37 4.61 -2.34
CA ASP A 77 -6.80 4.88 -0.97
C ASP A 77 -5.66 5.45 -0.10
N VAL A 78 -4.41 5.08 -0.39
CA VAL A 78 -3.23 5.63 0.33
C VAL A 78 -3.04 7.11 0.00
N VAL A 79 -3.40 7.54 -1.22
CA VAL A 79 -3.32 8.96 -1.62
C VAL A 79 -4.24 9.80 -0.75
N SER A 80 -5.48 9.34 -0.52
CA SER A 80 -6.41 10.03 0.38
C SER A 80 -5.90 10.13 1.82
N TYR A 81 -5.19 9.11 2.32
CA TYR A 81 -4.56 9.19 3.65
C TYR A 81 -3.50 10.29 3.70
N ILE A 82 -2.71 10.47 2.64
CA ILE A 82 -1.69 11.51 2.55
C ILE A 82 -2.33 12.90 2.47
N GLU A 83 -3.38 13.06 1.65
CA GLU A 83 -4.14 14.33 1.51
C GLU A 83 -4.75 14.78 2.85
N ASP A 84 -5.26 13.82 3.63
CA ASP A 84 -5.83 14.07 4.96
C ASP A 84 -4.76 14.27 6.07
N GLY A 85 -3.46 14.18 5.73
CA GLY A 85 -2.36 14.28 6.70
C GLY A 85 -2.27 13.07 7.64
N ARG A 86 -2.86 11.94 7.28
CA ARG A 86 -2.83 10.68 8.02
C ARG A 86 -1.59 9.87 7.67
N ASN A 87 -1.09 9.09 8.64
CA ASN A 87 0.04 8.20 8.40
C ASN A 87 -0.40 7.03 7.47
N PRO A 88 0.23 6.84 6.29
CA PRO A 88 -0.12 5.75 5.37
C PRO A 88 0.13 4.35 5.95
N ASP A 89 0.98 4.19 6.97
CA ASP A 89 1.18 2.90 7.64
C ASP A 89 -0.11 2.38 8.32
N ILE A 90 -1.03 3.29 8.66
CA ILE A 90 -2.34 2.93 9.21
C ILE A 90 -3.16 2.15 8.18
N TYR A 91 -3.12 2.56 6.91
CA TYR A 91 -3.80 1.84 5.83
C TYR A 91 -3.28 0.41 5.72
N THR A 92 -1.96 0.22 5.70
CA THR A 92 -1.35 -1.11 5.65
C THR A 92 -1.78 -1.98 6.82
N ARG A 93 -1.79 -1.41 8.03
CA ARG A 93 -2.27 -2.12 9.23
C ARG A 93 -3.73 -2.53 9.11
N GLU A 94 -4.60 -1.60 8.76
CA GLU A 94 -6.04 -1.86 8.59
C GLU A 94 -6.30 -2.91 7.50
N PHE A 95 -5.56 -2.85 6.39
CA PHE A 95 -5.65 -3.83 5.31
C PHE A 95 -5.28 -5.25 5.77
N VAL A 96 -4.19 -5.40 6.54
CA VAL A 96 -3.78 -6.70 7.11
C VAL A 96 -4.82 -7.20 8.10
N GLU A 97 -5.33 -6.34 8.99
CA GLU A 97 -6.35 -6.70 9.98
C GLU A 97 -7.66 -7.15 9.31
N VAL A 98 -8.14 -6.42 8.30
CA VAL A 98 -9.34 -6.77 7.53
C VAL A 98 -9.13 -8.09 6.78
N THR A 99 -7.97 -8.29 6.18
CA THR A 99 -7.64 -9.53 5.45
C THR A 99 -7.63 -10.72 6.39
N ALA A 100 -6.98 -10.61 7.55
CA ALA A 100 -6.93 -11.67 8.55
C ALA A 100 -8.34 -12.01 9.08
N LYS A 101 -9.15 -10.99 9.38
CA LYS A 101 -10.53 -11.16 9.84
C LYS A 101 -11.41 -11.81 8.77
N SER A 102 -11.26 -11.41 7.51
CA SER A 102 -11.98 -11.97 6.37
C SER A 102 -11.61 -13.44 6.16
N ASN A 103 -10.33 -13.78 6.19
CA ASN A 103 -9.85 -15.15 6.09
C ASN A 103 -10.42 -16.03 7.21
N ALA A 104 -10.31 -15.61 8.47
CA ALA A 104 -10.88 -16.36 9.60
C ALA A 104 -12.39 -16.55 9.47
N LYS A 105 -13.12 -15.53 9.01
CA LYS A 105 -14.57 -15.61 8.75
C LYS A 105 -14.90 -16.60 7.63
N LEU A 106 -14.16 -16.57 6.52
CA LEU A 106 -14.34 -17.50 5.40
C LEU A 106 -14.06 -18.94 5.82
N LYS A 107 -12.95 -19.16 6.54
CA LYS A 107 -12.62 -20.47 7.11
C LYS A 107 -13.73 -20.99 8.03
N GLY A 108 -14.24 -20.15 8.92
CA GLY A 108 -15.35 -20.51 9.80
C GLY A 108 -16.64 -20.86 9.04
N LYS A 109 -16.95 -20.13 7.96
CA LYS A 109 -18.07 -20.47 7.07
C LYS A 109 -17.86 -21.81 6.37
N MET A 110 -16.68 -22.06 5.81
CA MET A 110 -16.36 -23.34 5.15
C MET A 110 -16.53 -24.51 6.12
N GLN A 111 -15.98 -24.40 7.33
CA GLN A 111 -16.14 -25.42 8.38
C GLN A 111 -17.61 -25.59 8.79
N GLY A 112 -18.37 -24.50 8.90
CA GLY A 112 -19.80 -24.55 9.19
C GLY A 112 -20.61 -25.27 8.12
N PHE A 113 -20.34 -24.99 6.84
CA PHE A 113 -21.00 -25.67 5.73
C PHE A 113 -20.61 -27.14 5.61
N SER A 114 -19.33 -27.49 5.83
CA SER A 114 -18.89 -28.88 5.89
C SER A 114 -19.65 -29.63 6.98
N LYS A 115 -19.67 -29.09 8.20
CA LYS A 115 -20.40 -29.71 9.32
C LYS A 115 -21.90 -29.85 9.07
N LEU A 116 -22.51 -28.87 8.40
CA LEU A 116 -23.92 -28.96 8.01
C LEU A 116 -24.13 -30.10 7.01
N GLY A 117 -23.24 -30.23 6.02
CA GLY A 117 -23.21 -31.34 5.07
C GLY A 117 -23.15 -32.68 5.79
N ASP A 118 -22.16 -32.87 6.68
CA ASP A 118 -21.97 -34.12 7.42
C ASP A 118 -23.22 -34.50 8.24
N VAL A 119 -23.77 -33.55 8.99
CA VAL A 119 -24.96 -33.79 9.84
C VAL A 119 -26.18 -34.12 8.98
N LEU A 120 -26.38 -33.41 7.86
CA LEU A 120 -27.49 -33.66 6.96
C LEU A 120 -27.36 -35.03 6.30
N SER A 121 -26.15 -35.39 5.84
CA SER A 121 -25.86 -36.69 5.25
C SER A 121 -26.16 -37.83 6.22
N VAL A 122 -25.70 -37.72 7.47
CA VAL A 122 -26.00 -38.72 8.51
C VAL A 122 -27.50 -38.85 8.77
N LYS A 123 -28.23 -37.73 8.82
CA LYS A 123 -29.68 -37.76 9.07
C LYS A 123 -30.47 -38.32 7.89
N LEU A 124 -30.12 -37.96 6.66
CA LEU A 124 -30.75 -38.52 5.45
C LEU A 124 -30.47 -40.02 5.34
N ALA A 125 -29.26 -40.47 5.67
CA ALA A 125 -28.89 -41.89 5.70
C ALA A 125 -29.68 -42.70 6.75
N GLN A 126 -30.06 -42.07 7.87
CA GLN A 126 -30.90 -42.68 8.92
C GLN A 126 -32.35 -42.84 8.45
N GLU A 127 -32.96 -41.79 7.92
CA GLU A 127 -34.37 -41.77 7.50
C GLU A 127 -34.60 -42.49 6.15
N TYR A 128 -33.63 -42.43 5.23
CA TYR A 128 -33.73 -42.99 3.89
C TYR A 128 -32.52 -43.90 3.57
N PRO A 129 -32.52 -45.16 4.03
CA PRO A 129 -31.38 -46.07 3.85
C PRO A 129 -30.99 -46.37 2.39
N ARG A 130 -31.93 -46.20 1.45
CA ARG A 130 -31.67 -46.40 0.01
C ARG A 130 -30.77 -45.32 -0.61
N LEU A 131 -30.69 -44.14 0.02
CA LEU A 131 -29.95 -42.98 -0.50
C LEU A 131 -28.49 -42.95 -0.04
N LYS A 132 -28.10 -43.83 0.88
CA LYS A 132 -26.71 -43.94 1.39
C LYS A 132 -25.61 -43.97 0.31
N PRO A 133 -25.70 -44.82 -0.74
CA PRO A 133 -24.64 -44.87 -1.75
C PRO A 133 -24.52 -43.58 -2.57
N GLU A 134 -25.63 -42.87 -2.80
CA GLU A 134 -25.62 -41.57 -3.51
C GLU A 134 -25.03 -40.46 -2.63
N LEU A 135 -25.28 -40.49 -1.31
CA LEU A 135 -24.69 -39.53 -0.38
C LEU A 135 -23.17 -39.70 -0.26
N GLU A 136 -22.68 -40.94 -0.18
CA GLU A 136 -21.24 -41.24 -0.15
C GLU A 136 -20.54 -40.81 -1.44
N ASP A 137 -21.18 -40.97 -2.62
CA ASP A 137 -20.65 -40.45 -3.89
C ASP A 137 -20.52 -38.92 -3.89
N VAL A 138 -21.54 -38.21 -3.42
CA VAL A 138 -21.53 -36.74 -3.34
C VAL A 138 -20.43 -36.24 -2.41
N GLU A 139 -20.25 -36.88 -1.25
CA GLU A 139 -19.19 -36.54 -0.30
C GLU A 139 -17.81 -36.74 -0.95
N ASN A 140 -17.56 -37.91 -1.56
CA ASN A 140 -16.30 -38.22 -2.23
C ASN A 140 -15.98 -37.27 -3.39
N ARG A 141 -16.99 -36.80 -4.13
CA ARG A 141 -16.81 -35.83 -5.23
C ARG A 141 -16.54 -34.42 -4.75
N THR A 142 -16.98 -34.07 -3.55
CA THR A 142 -16.87 -32.71 -3.02
C THR A 142 -15.61 -32.52 -2.18
N ILE A 143 -15.07 -33.60 -1.59
CA ILE A 143 -13.77 -33.63 -0.90
C ILE A 143 -12.63 -33.90 -1.90
N SER A 144 -12.66 -33.25 -3.08
CA SER A 144 -11.48 -33.26 -3.95
C SER A 144 -10.36 -32.49 -3.26
N GLU A 145 -9.21 -33.15 -3.08
CA GLU A 145 -8.00 -32.63 -2.41
C GLU A 145 -7.75 -31.13 -2.68
N ILE A 146 -7.81 -30.34 -1.61
CA ILE A 146 -7.16 -29.03 -1.49
C ILE A 146 -6.01 -29.20 -0.50
#